data_AF-R6LSA9-F1
#
_entry.id   AF-R6LSA9-F1
#
_cell.length_a   1.000
_cell.length_b   1.000
_cell.length_c   1.000
_cell.angle_alpha   90.00
_cell.angle_beta   90.00
_cell.angle_gamma   90.00
#
_symmetry.space_group_name_H-M   'P 1'
#
loop_
_entity.id
_entity.type
_entity.pdbx_description
1 polymer ?
#
loop_
_entity_poly.entity_id
_entity_poly.type
_entity_poly.pdbx_seq_one_letter_code
_entity_poly.pdbx_strand_id
1 'polypeptide(L)'
;MSNRRYGKILLGMFLIGFMMCFMYRDASAFGNLLKSDEVEVFAGTTVNLRDFVDDAYMQDNYGDDYNKDKDEQLLSYEFNIANRSTDCAEFDSYGNLTTKKPGTVIIDIKFSYRNVFSIVPFTINIKEPQTLNVSYGKSEIIEAASVYNAGEHTFSSEKDSVTVSNDGSITVQGFTDSKIYMTGKNGEKIEVADVSVNKPEYTDDVVVRAVATEPYTPEISDYTSLAGDKPIEWTSGDEDIMKVTDGELEAVGIGDTTINAAITAKNGDVLNIGVPVTVTNPVIPDSKMIVAVGGKKAIKLEGTCENSAVTLVKSTKNKVSLTEDGKLYALKKGTDNITVSVDGKEMDCDVKITNPSLRYTTIVTYKGAKRKMPVKGTISGSDVTYKSKNAATVDVTDTGVISAKKSGHVKVVANVDGKNITANVEIASKNAYRAAKKEIEISKTKTRYSQARRMSAHYYDCSSIVWRTYRRYGVNFGVNSSWAPTAASMGYWCTKNNKIIYKKGVSTSKLLPGDVIFYSYQKNGRYKNISHVEMYVGNGKSVSASSSHNRVIHYAYKSSSVVMIARPTK
;
A
#
# COMPACT_ATOMS: atom_id res chain seq x y z
N MET A 1 32.47 -32.93 32.10
CA MET A 1 31.82 -32.21 33.23
C MET A 1 30.42 -31.80 32.80
N SER A 2 29.48 -31.70 33.76
CA SER A 2 28.24 -30.90 33.72
C SER A 2 27.29 -30.95 32.48
N ASN A 3 26.19 -31.69 32.67
CA ASN A 3 24.78 -31.26 32.48
C ASN A 3 24.08 -31.04 31.12
N ARG A 4 22.85 -31.59 31.10
CA ARG A 4 21.59 -31.10 30.49
C ARG A 4 21.42 -31.07 28.96
N ARG A 5 20.91 -32.20 28.45
CA ARG A 5 19.87 -32.31 27.39
C ARG A 5 18.90 -33.46 27.78
N TYR A 6 18.00 -33.84 26.86
CA TYR A 6 16.84 -34.75 27.02
C TYR A 6 15.62 -34.15 27.76
N GLY A 7 14.38 -34.29 27.30
CA GLY A 7 13.92 -34.60 25.94
C GLY A 7 13.21 -35.95 25.72
N LYS A 8 11.89 -35.94 25.94
CA LYS A 8 10.82 -36.84 25.41
C LYS A 8 10.71 -38.31 25.90
N ILE A 9 9.42 -38.73 25.98
CA ILE A 9 8.82 -40.07 25.78
C ILE A 9 8.58 -41.03 27.00
N LEU A 10 7.28 -41.26 27.25
CA LEU A 10 6.53 -42.44 27.78
C LEU A 10 6.64 -43.01 29.22
N LEU A 11 5.47 -43.56 29.61
CA LEU A 11 5.17 -44.75 30.44
C LEU A 11 4.85 -44.63 31.96
N GLY A 12 3.95 -45.55 32.41
CA GLY A 12 3.39 -45.70 33.77
C GLY A 12 1.98 -45.09 33.91
N MET A 13 0.85 -45.80 33.99
CA MET A 13 0.50 -47.22 34.21
C MET A 13 0.78 -47.81 35.62
N PHE A 14 -0.30 -48.30 36.27
CA PHE A 14 -0.37 -49.11 37.51
C PHE A 14 0.19 -48.47 38.81
N LEU A 15 -0.20 -48.85 40.04
CA LEU A 15 -1.24 -49.78 40.58
C LEU A 15 -2.25 -48.93 41.43
N ILE A 16 -3.30 -49.38 42.14
CA ILE A 16 -4.00 -50.63 42.51
C ILE A 16 -5.46 -50.19 42.90
N GLY A 17 -6.54 -50.98 43.10
CA GLY A 17 -6.81 -52.43 43.09
C GLY A 17 -7.72 -52.85 44.27
N PHE A 18 -8.45 -53.98 44.14
CA PHE A 18 -9.43 -54.57 45.10
C PHE A 18 -10.79 -53.82 45.26
N MET A 19 -11.96 -54.49 45.38
CA MET A 19 -12.26 -55.93 45.50
C MET A 19 -13.64 -56.33 44.92
N MET A 20 -13.65 -57.17 43.88
CA MET A 20 -14.42 -58.44 43.82
C MET A 20 -14.15 -59.18 42.51
N CYS A 21 -14.02 -60.51 42.56
CA CYS A 21 -13.71 -61.33 41.40
C CYS A 21 -14.94 -62.12 40.93
N PHE A 22 -15.44 -61.82 39.74
CA PHE A 22 -16.19 -62.76 38.90
C PHE A 22 -15.67 -62.69 37.45
N MET A 23 -15.99 -63.70 36.64
CA MET A 23 -15.23 -64.04 35.44
C MET A 23 -15.39 -63.02 34.30
N TYR A 24 -14.31 -62.28 34.02
CA TYR A 24 -14.12 -61.65 32.72
C TYR A 24 -13.80 -62.74 31.68
N ARG A 25 -14.76 -63.05 30.80
CA ARG A 25 -14.47 -63.69 29.50
C ARG A 25 -14.11 -62.60 28.49
N ASP A 26 -13.36 -62.96 27.45
CA ASP A 26 -12.83 -61.99 26.48
C ASP A 26 -13.94 -61.18 25.80
N ALA A 27 -13.86 -59.85 25.93
CA ALA A 27 -14.82 -58.90 25.35
C ALA A 27 -14.77 -58.85 23.80
N SER A 28 -13.83 -59.55 23.17
CA SER A 28 -13.70 -59.68 21.70
C SER A 28 -14.68 -60.67 21.06
N ALA A 29 -15.55 -61.31 21.85
CA ALA A 29 -16.47 -62.36 21.39
C ALA A 29 -17.94 -61.94 21.29
N PHE A 30 -18.28 -60.67 21.54
CA PHE A 30 -19.67 -60.23 21.79
C PHE A 30 -20.13 -58.97 21.04
N GLY A 31 -19.35 -58.45 20.08
CA GLY A 31 -19.70 -57.27 19.29
C GLY A 31 -19.51 -55.92 20.00
N ASN A 32 -19.92 -54.83 19.34
CA ASN A 32 -19.93 -53.47 19.90
C ASN A 32 -21.34 -53.14 20.44
N LEU A 33 -21.45 -52.53 21.63
CA LEU A 33 -22.74 -52.13 22.19
C LEU A 33 -23.48 -51.07 21.36
N LEU A 34 -22.74 -50.23 20.61
CA LEU A 34 -23.29 -49.09 19.86
C LEU A 34 -22.98 -49.19 18.36
N LYS A 35 -23.94 -48.73 17.55
CA LYS A 35 -23.86 -48.58 16.08
C LYS A 35 -22.97 -47.40 15.66
N SER A 36 -22.86 -46.38 16.52
CA SER A 36 -21.93 -45.25 16.43
C SER A 36 -21.57 -44.78 17.84
N ASP A 37 -20.39 -44.17 17.99
CA ASP A 37 -19.87 -43.61 19.23
C ASP A 37 -20.18 -42.10 19.41
N GLU A 38 -20.66 -41.43 18.36
CA GLU A 38 -21.14 -40.05 18.44
C GLU A 38 -22.34 -39.72 17.54
N VAL A 39 -22.96 -38.56 17.79
CA VAL A 39 -23.98 -37.91 16.93
C VAL A 39 -23.86 -36.38 17.00
N GLU A 40 -24.13 -35.70 15.89
CA GLU A 40 -24.31 -34.25 15.84
C GLU A 40 -25.81 -33.88 15.83
N VAL A 41 -26.21 -32.86 16.58
CA VAL A 41 -27.59 -32.30 16.59
C VAL A 41 -27.58 -30.82 16.93
N PHE A 42 -28.66 -30.09 16.66
CA PHE A 42 -28.83 -28.69 17.08
C PHE A 42 -29.50 -28.60 18.46
N ALA A 43 -29.31 -27.47 19.16
CA ALA A 43 -29.94 -27.21 20.45
C ALA A 43 -31.47 -27.18 20.35
N GLY A 44 -32.16 -27.95 21.19
CA GLY A 44 -33.61 -28.17 21.16
C GLY A 44 -34.04 -29.54 20.60
N THR A 45 -33.10 -30.35 20.08
CA THR A 45 -33.37 -31.68 19.53
C THR A 45 -33.60 -32.71 20.63
N THR A 46 -34.63 -33.56 20.49
CA THR A 46 -34.75 -34.82 21.26
C THR A 46 -34.00 -35.97 20.59
N VAL A 47 -32.99 -36.52 21.28
CA VAL A 47 -32.16 -37.66 20.88
C VAL A 47 -32.55 -38.88 21.71
N ASN A 48 -33.09 -39.93 21.10
CA ASN A 48 -33.32 -41.18 21.83
C ASN A 48 -32.04 -42.03 21.80
N LEU A 49 -31.41 -42.22 22.96
CA LEU A 49 -30.16 -42.96 23.12
C LEU A 49 -30.28 -44.44 22.71
N ARG A 50 -31.49 -45.00 22.75
CA ARG A 50 -31.77 -46.38 22.33
C ARG A 50 -31.60 -46.60 20.83
N ASP A 51 -31.78 -45.57 19.99
CA ASP A 51 -31.62 -45.68 18.53
C ASP A 51 -30.20 -46.17 18.16
N PHE A 52 -29.20 -45.72 18.92
CA PHE A 52 -27.76 -45.95 18.71
C PHE A 52 -27.26 -47.28 19.28
N VAL A 53 -28.00 -47.97 20.15
CA VAL A 53 -27.62 -49.29 20.68
C VAL A 53 -27.78 -50.35 19.59
N ASP A 54 -26.77 -51.22 19.44
CA ASP A 54 -26.79 -52.31 18.46
C ASP A 54 -27.76 -53.42 18.86
N ASP A 55 -28.77 -53.64 18.02
CA ASP A 55 -29.80 -54.63 18.24
C ASP A 55 -29.24 -56.06 18.08
N ALA A 56 -28.15 -56.24 17.31
CA ALA A 56 -27.42 -57.50 17.22
C ALA A 56 -26.63 -57.81 18.50
N TYR A 57 -25.93 -56.81 19.07
CA TYR A 57 -25.27 -56.94 20.37
C TYR A 57 -26.26 -57.35 21.46
N MET A 58 -27.43 -56.71 21.51
CA MET A 58 -28.48 -57.04 22.47
C MET A 58 -28.96 -58.49 22.32
N GLN A 59 -29.14 -58.97 21.08
CA GLN A 59 -29.53 -60.36 20.83
C GLN A 59 -28.45 -61.37 21.23
N ASP A 60 -27.19 -61.16 20.83
CA ASP A 60 -26.06 -62.06 21.17
C ASP A 60 -25.80 -62.16 22.69
N ASN A 61 -26.08 -61.11 23.44
CA ASN A 61 -25.81 -61.03 24.88
C ASN A 61 -27.03 -61.37 25.77
N TYR A 62 -28.27 -61.30 25.24
CA TYR A 62 -29.50 -61.68 25.95
C TYR A 62 -30.00 -63.09 25.59
N GLY A 63 -29.93 -63.47 24.30
CA GLY A 63 -30.42 -64.73 23.75
C GLY A 63 -31.68 -64.60 22.89
N ASP A 64 -32.17 -65.73 22.36
CA ASP A 64 -33.24 -65.81 21.34
C ASP A 64 -34.58 -65.17 21.75
N ASP A 65 -34.87 -65.04 23.05
CA ASP A 65 -36.07 -64.40 23.59
C ASP A 65 -36.00 -62.84 23.60
N TYR A 66 -34.96 -62.25 23.02
CA TYR A 66 -34.75 -60.80 22.98
C TYR A 66 -35.88 -60.05 22.23
N ASN A 67 -36.37 -58.97 22.84
CA ASN A 67 -37.35 -58.07 22.24
C ASN A 67 -37.04 -56.62 22.61
N LYS A 68 -36.83 -55.79 21.57
CA LYS A 68 -36.54 -54.35 21.64
C LYS A 68 -37.61 -53.55 22.40
N ASP A 69 -38.88 -53.91 22.26
CA ASP A 69 -40.01 -53.22 22.90
C ASP A 69 -40.07 -53.47 24.43
N LYS A 70 -39.09 -54.18 25.00
CA LYS A 70 -39.05 -54.62 26.40
C LYS A 70 -37.65 -54.57 27.03
N ASP A 71 -36.67 -53.94 26.38
CA ASP A 71 -35.27 -53.93 26.84
C ASP A 71 -34.90 -52.80 27.82
N GLU A 72 -35.87 -51.98 28.23
CA GLU A 72 -35.70 -50.88 29.21
C GLU A 72 -34.99 -51.31 30.51
N GLN A 73 -35.12 -52.57 30.93
CA GLN A 73 -34.49 -53.10 32.15
C GLN A 73 -33.04 -53.56 31.96
N LEU A 74 -32.57 -53.64 30.71
CA LEU A 74 -31.22 -54.10 30.34
C LEU A 74 -30.25 -52.93 30.14
N LEU A 75 -30.79 -51.74 29.89
CA LEU A 75 -30.05 -50.53 29.57
C LEU A 75 -30.20 -49.48 30.66
N SER A 76 -29.14 -48.70 30.90
CA SER A 76 -29.21 -47.50 31.75
C SER A 76 -28.23 -46.43 31.26
N TYR A 77 -28.56 -45.18 31.55
CA TYR A 77 -27.89 -44.00 31.01
C TYR A 77 -27.45 -43.08 32.15
N GLU A 78 -26.21 -42.58 32.13
CA GLU A 78 -25.76 -41.54 33.06
C GLU A 78 -24.81 -40.52 32.40
N PHE A 79 -24.82 -39.27 32.87
CA PHE A 79 -23.84 -38.27 32.45
C PHE A 79 -22.43 -38.68 32.87
N ASN A 80 -21.55 -38.90 31.89
CA ASN A 80 -20.18 -39.37 32.12
C ASN A 80 -19.43 -38.39 33.03
N ILE A 81 -18.70 -38.93 34.01
CA ILE A 81 -18.05 -38.14 35.07
C ILE A 81 -16.98 -37.15 34.54
N ALA A 82 -16.40 -37.39 33.36
CA ALA A 82 -15.41 -36.51 32.74
C ALA A 82 -16.04 -35.31 32.00
N ASN A 83 -17.29 -35.41 31.54
CA ASN A 83 -17.99 -34.32 30.86
C ASN A 83 -19.51 -34.36 31.16
N ARG A 84 -19.88 -33.86 32.34
CA ARG A 84 -21.28 -33.95 32.82
C ARG A 84 -22.27 -33.01 32.14
N SER A 85 -21.83 -31.83 31.69
CA SER A 85 -22.56 -30.81 30.91
C SER A 85 -24.10 -30.79 30.99
N THR A 86 -24.65 -30.87 32.21
CA THR A 86 -26.10 -30.92 32.50
C THR A 86 -26.85 -29.62 32.16
N ASP A 87 -26.11 -28.55 31.91
CA ASP A 87 -26.65 -27.26 31.46
C ASP A 87 -26.93 -27.26 29.94
N CYS A 88 -26.38 -28.24 29.20
CA CYS A 88 -26.49 -28.38 27.76
C CYS A 88 -27.51 -29.45 27.33
N ALA A 89 -27.85 -30.42 28.19
CA ALA A 89 -28.92 -31.40 27.93
C ALA A 89 -29.51 -31.98 29.23
N GLU A 90 -30.70 -32.57 29.15
CA GLU A 90 -31.28 -33.45 30.18
C GLU A 90 -31.86 -34.71 29.53
N PHE A 91 -31.99 -35.82 30.27
CA PHE A 91 -32.63 -37.03 29.75
C PHE A 91 -33.63 -37.63 30.74
N ASP A 92 -34.64 -38.33 30.20
CA ASP A 92 -35.71 -38.99 30.98
C ASP A 92 -35.33 -40.42 31.41
N SER A 93 -36.20 -41.08 32.19
CA SER A 93 -35.99 -42.47 32.64
C SER A 93 -36.01 -43.52 31.51
N TYR A 94 -36.27 -43.12 30.26
CA TYR A 94 -36.38 -43.98 29.09
C TYR A 94 -35.24 -43.77 28.08
N GLY A 95 -34.34 -42.82 28.32
CA GLY A 95 -33.19 -42.51 27.46
C GLY A 95 -33.48 -41.48 26.36
N ASN A 96 -34.60 -40.74 26.42
CA ASN A 96 -34.82 -39.58 25.58
C ASN A 96 -34.07 -38.38 26.15
N LEU A 97 -33.08 -37.88 25.42
CA LEU A 97 -32.22 -36.76 25.80
C LEU A 97 -32.61 -35.50 25.01
N THR A 98 -33.06 -34.47 25.71
CA THR A 98 -33.40 -33.16 25.13
C THR A 98 -32.20 -32.22 25.25
N THR A 99 -31.68 -31.75 24.11
CA THR A 99 -30.60 -30.76 24.09
C THR A 99 -31.16 -29.35 24.37
N LYS A 100 -30.38 -28.52 25.07
CA LYS A 100 -30.78 -27.20 25.58
C LYS A 100 -29.89 -26.06 25.10
N LYS A 101 -28.58 -26.33 24.95
CA LYS A 101 -27.55 -25.33 24.57
C LYS A 101 -26.43 -26.00 23.78
N PRO A 102 -25.72 -25.25 22.91
CA PRO A 102 -24.54 -25.73 22.21
C PRO A 102 -23.43 -26.22 23.16
N GLY A 103 -22.62 -27.16 22.67
CA GLY A 103 -21.53 -27.80 23.42
C GLY A 103 -21.57 -29.33 23.32
N THR A 104 -20.57 -30.01 23.88
CA THR A 104 -20.49 -31.48 23.85
C THR A 104 -20.97 -32.08 25.17
N VAL A 105 -21.86 -33.07 25.10
CA VAL A 105 -22.32 -33.91 26.23
C VAL A 105 -21.80 -35.34 26.02
N ILE A 106 -21.41 -36.04 27.09
CA ILE A 106 -21.05 -37.46 27.01
C ILE A 106 -21.94 -38.25 27.97
N ILE A 107 -22.61 -39.28 27.44
CA ILE A 107 -23.46 -40.20 28.20
C ILE A 107 -22.81 -41.57 28.24
N ASP A 108 -22.63 -42.14 29.43
CA ASP A 108 -22.26 -43.53 29.59
C ASP A 108 -23.51 -44.40 29.37
N ILE A 109 -23.55 -45.09 28.24
CA ILE A 109 -24.60 -46.09 27.92
C ILE A 109 -24.15 -47.43 28.51
N LYS A 110 -24.96 -47.99 29.41
CA LYS A 110 -24.65 -49.21 30.16
C LYS A 110 -25.59 -50.34 29.79
N PHE A 111 -25.04 -51.51 29.50
CA PHE A 111 -25.79 -52.76 29.35
C PHE A 111 -25.48 -53.70 30.51
N SER A 112 -26.50 -54.38 31.05
CA SER A 112 -26.35 -55.36 32.13
C SER A 112 -27.35 -56.51 32.00
N TYR A 113 -26.85 -57.74 31.81
CA TYR A 113 -27.68 -58.96 31.85
C TYR A 113 -26.94 -60.17 32.41
N ARG A 114 -27.50 -60.77 33.48
CA ARG A 114 -26.91 -61.91 34.22
C ARG A 114 -25.47 -61.64 34.69
N ASN A 115 -24.47 -62.10 33.93
CA ASN A 115 -23.03 -61.92 34.19
C ASN A 115 -22.33 -61.09 33.10
N VAL A 116 -23.06 -60.57 32.12
CA VAL A 116 -22.55 -59.68 31.07
C VAL A 116 -22.81 -58.24 31.49
N PHE A 117 -21.77 -57.40 31.38
CA PHE A 117 -21.83 -55.99 31.72
C PHE A 117 -20.94 -55.19 30.76
N SER A 118 -21.44 -54.06 30.27
CA SER A 118 -20.71 -53.17 29.37
C SER A 118 -21.05 -51.71 29.68
N ILE A 119 -20.08 -50.82 29.52
CA ILE A 119 -20.25 -49.36 29.55
C ILE A 119 -19.52 -48.81 28.33
N VAL A 120 -20.22 -48.03 27.51
CA VAL A 120 -19.61 -47.32 26.38
C VAL A 120 -20.02 -45.84 26.44
N PRO A 121 -19.06 -44.90 26.43
CA PRO A 121 -19.38 -43.48 26.35
C PRO A 121 -19.86 -43.14 24.94
N PHE A 122 -20.98 -42.43 24.85
CA PHE A 122 -21.57 -41.92 23.62
C PHE A 122 -21.52 -40.39 23.64
N THR A 123 -21.05 -39.78 22.55
CA THR A 123 -20.78 -38.33 22.46
C THR A 123 -21.87 -37.62 21.67
N ILE A 124 -22.45 -36.57 22.24
CA ILE A 124 -23.47 -35.75 21.59
C ILE A 124 -22.89 -34.35 21.39
N ASN A 125 -22.66 -33.99 20.13
CA ASN A 125 -22.14 -32.69 19.73
C ASN A 125 -23.31 -31.76 19.38
N ILE A 126 -23.61 -30.83 20.28
CA ILE A 126 -24.75 -29.91 20.16
C ILE A 126 -24.28 -28.63 19.46
N LYS A 127 -24.76 -28.39 18.24
CA LYS A 127 -24.45 -27.24 17.40
C LYS A 127 -25.29 -26.01 17.76
N GLU A 128 -24.70 -24.84 17.48
CA GLU A 128 -25.39 -23.55 17.45
C GLU A 128 -25.99 -23.27 16.08
N PRO A 129 -27.04 -22.43 15.96
CA PRO A 129 -27.61 -22.06 14.66
C PRO A 129 -26.56 -21.41 13.75
N GLN A 130 -26.46 -21.87 12.50
CA GLN A 130 -25.50 -21.35 11.53
C GLN A 130 -25.84 -19.91 11.14
N THR A 131 -24.92 -18.96 11.35
CA THR A 131 -25.10 -17.58 10.85
C THR A 131 -24.72 -17.48 9.38
N LEU A 132 -25.61 -16.96 8.55
CA LEU A 132 -25.42 -16.74 7.11
C LEU A 132 -25.67 -15.27 6.76
N ASN A 133 -24.93 -14.74 5.78
CA ASN A 133 -25.17 -13.42 5.19
C ASN A 133 -25.37 -13.64 3.69
N VAL A 134 -26.59 -13.41 3.18
CA VAL A 134 -26.98 -13.81 1.82
C VAL A 134 -27.70 -12.67 1.11
N SER A 135 -27.28 -12.38 -0.12
CA SER A 135 -27.83 -11.32 -0.97
C SER A 135 -29.13 -11.74 -1.67
N TYR A 136 -29.95 -10.78 -2.08
CA TYR A 136 -31.22 -11.05 -2.75
C TYR A 136 -31.02 -11.88 -4.02
N GLY A 137 -31.85 -12.93 -4.18
CA GLY A 137 -31.82 -13.84 -5.32
C GLY A 137 -30.63 -14.80 -5.37
N LYS A 138 -29.84 -14.89 -4.29
CA LYS A 138 -28.85 -15.95 -4.09
C LYS A 138 -29.43 -17.13 -3.31
N SER A 139 -28.79 -18.27 -3.47
CA SER A 139 -29.13 -19.54 -2.81
C SER A 139 -27.89 -20.14 -2.16
N GLU A 140 -28.05 -20.71 -0.97
CA GLU A 140 -27.00 -21.36 -0.17
C GLU A 140 -27.56 -22.63 0.47
N ILE A 141 -26.71 -23.53 0.98
CA ILE A 141 -27.15 -24.75 1.68
C ILE A 141 -26.80 -24.64 3.16
N ILE A 142 -27.79 -24.83 4.04
CA ILE A 142 -27.59 -24.78 5.49
C ILE A 142 -26.84 -26.03 5.98
N GLU A 143 -25.99 -25.89 7.01
CA GLU A 143 -25.19 -26.99 7.57
C GLU A 143 -26.08 -28.15 8.06
N ALA A 144 -27.28 -27.85 8.56
CA ALA A 144 -28.28 -28.83 8.99
C ALA A 144 -28.66 -29.86 7.90
N ALA A 145 -28.51 -29.52 6.61
CA ALA A 145 -28.71 -30.45 5.49
C ALA A 145 -27.73 -31.64 5.49
N SER A 146 -26.57 -31.49 6.15
CA SER A 146 -25.58 -32.55 6.33
C SER A 146 -25.72 -33.31 7.65
N VAL A 147 -26.46 -32.74 8.62
CA VAL A 147 -26.71 -33.32 9.95
C VAL A 147 -27.98 -34.18 9.95
N TYR A 148 -28.99 -33.81 9.16
CA TYR A 148 -30.29 -34.47 9.11
C TYR A 148 -30.64 -34.94 7.70
N ASN A 149 -31.13 -36.18 7.58
CA ASN A 149 -31.44 -36.77 6.27
C ASN A 149 -32.60 -36.06 5.56
N ALA A 150 -32.36 -35.67 4.30
CA ALA A 150 -33.38 -35.13 3.41
C ALA A 150 -34.49 -36.17 3.16
N GLY A 151 -35.65 -35.95 3.78
CA GLY A 151 -36.82 -36.85 3.75
C GLY A 151 -37.30 -37.34 5.12
N GLU A 152 -36.44 -37.32 6.14
CA GLU A 152 -36.84 -37.62 7.54
C GLU A 152 -37.26 -36.34 8.29
N HIS A 153 -36.70 -35.19 7.89
CA HIS A 153 -37.00 -33.88 8.46
C HIS A 153 -37.57 -32.91 7.42
N THR A 154 -38.18 -31.83 7.92
CA THR A 154 -38.67 -30.69 7.13
C THR A 154 -38.10 -29.40 7.68
N PHE A 155 -37.81 -28.45 6.80
CA PHE A 155 -37.34 -27.11 7.16
C PHE A 155 -38.44 -26.07 6.90
N SER A 156 -38.44 -25.00 7.69
CA SER A 156 -39.35 -23.85 7.55
C SER A 156 -38.62 -22.55 7.88
N SER A 157 -38.91 -21.48 7.17
CA SER A 157 -38.42 -20.13 7.49
C SER A 157 -39.35 -19.44 8.50
N GLU A 158 -38.81 -18.51 9.29
CA GLU A 158 -39.58 -17.60 10.14
C GLU A 158 -40.42 -16.62 9.31
N LYS A 159 -39.82 -16.09 8.24
CA LYS A 159 -40.37 -15.07 7.35
C LYS A 159 -40.28 -15.50 5.88
N ASP A 160 -41.20 -15.05 5.06
CA ASP A 160 -41.23 -15.35 3.61
C ASP A 160 -40.10 -14.67 2.81
N SER A 161 -39.35 -13.74 3.41
CA SER A 161 -38.13 -13.17 2.84
C SER A 161 -37.04 -14.20 2.52
N VAL A 162 -37.11 -15.40 3.12
CA VAL A 162 -36.25 -16.54 2.78
C VAL A 162 -37.12 -17.78 2.57
N THR A 163 -36.97 -18.47 1.44
CA THR A 163 -37.53 -19.82 1.26
C THR A 163 -36.50 -20.88 1.61
N VAL A 164 -36.95 -22.05 2.05
CA VAL A 164 -36.11 -23.23 2.31
C VAL A 164 -36.81 -24.48 1.77
N SER A 165 -36.06 -25.39 1.15
CA SER A 165 -36.53 -26.71 0.72
C SER A 165 -36.02 -27.83 1.65
N ASN A 166 -36.60 -29.04 1.52
CA ASN A 166 -36.29 -30.18 2.41
C ASN A 166 -34.87 -30.76 2.24
N ASP A 167 -34.11 -30.28 1.26
CA ASP A 167 -32.66 -30.50 1.09
C ASP A 167 -31.80 -29.45 1.82
N GLY A 168 -32.43 -28.52 2.55
CA GLY A 168 -31.76 -27.42 3.26
C GLY A 168 -31.20 -26.33 2.35
N SER A 169 -31.52 -26.33 1.05
CA SER A 169 -31.25 -25.21 0.17
C SER A 169 -32.16 -24.03 0.56
N ILE A 170 -31.57 -22.88 0.88
CA ILE A 170 -32.27 -21.62 1.12
C ILE A 170 -32.18 -20.71 -0.11
N THR A 171 -33.12 -19.76 -0.24
CA THR A 171 -33.04 -18.69 -1.24
C THR A 171 -33.64 -17.41 -0.68
N VAL A 172 -32.91 -16.29 -0.78
CA VAL A 172 -33.40 -14.98 -0.34
C VAL A 172 -34.31 -14.39 -1.41
N GLN A 173 -35.53 -14.05 -1.03
CA GLN A 173 -36.59 -13.53 -1.90
C GLN A 173 -37.38 -12.34 -1.29
N GLY A 174 -36.82 -11.73 -0.24
CA GLY A 174 -37.30 -10.51 0.44
C GLY A 174 -36.15 -9.72 1.04
N PHE A 175 -36.45 -8.71 1.85
CA PHE A 175 -35.48 -7.76 2.41
C PHE A 175 -35.46 -7.72 3.95
N THR A 176 -35.91 -8.80 4.62
CA THR A 176 -35.82 -8.93 6.08
C THR A 176 -35.09 -10.20 6.49
N ASP A 177 -34.26 -10.10 7.53
CA ASP A 177 -33.48 -11.20 8.09
C ASP A 177 -34.42 -12.30 8.62
N SER A 178 -34.10 -13.58 8.44
CA SER A 178 -34.99 -14.68 8.79
C SER A 178 -34.27 -15.87 9.41
N LYS A 179 -34.88 -16.46 10.44
CA LYS A 179 -34.43 -17.70 11.07
C LYS A 179 -34.95 -18.92 10.32
N ILE A 180 -34.15 -19.97 10.22
CA ILE A 180 -34.54 -21.27 9.67
C ILE A 180 -34.74 -22.26 10.80
N TYR A 181 -35.87 -22.94 10.79
CA TYR A 181 -36.28 -23.95 11.76
C TYR A 181 -36.42 -25.32 11.10
N MET A 182 -35.83 -26.34 11.73
CA MET A 182 -36.15 -27.73 11.45
C MET A 182 -37.31 -28.20 12.33
N THR A 183 -38.19 -29.06 11.79
CA THR A 183 -39.16 -29.82 12.59
C THR A 183 -38.48 -31.03 13.24
N GLY A 184 -38.50 -31.12 14.57
CA GLY A 184 -37.99 -32.25 15.34
C GLY A 184 -38.98 -33.44 15.42
N LYS A 185 -38.55 -34.52 16.08
CA LYS A 185 -39.29 -35.81 16.11
C LYS A 185 -40.69 -35.70 16.73
N ASN A 186 -40.91 -34.72 17.62
CA ASN A 186 -42.17 -34.47 18.33
C ASN A 186 -42.96 -33.28 17.76
N GLY A 187 -42.53 -32.70 16.62
CA GLY A 187 -43.12 -31.50 16.04
C GLY A 187 -42.59 -30.18 16.60
N GLU A 188 -41.53 -30.22 17.41
CA GLU A 188 -40.85 -29.05 17.95
C GLU A 188 -40.11 -28.26 16.84
N LYS A 189 -40.04 -26.92 16.96
CA LYS A 189 -39.22 -26.08 16.08
C LYS A 189 -37.82 -25.92 16.67
N ILE A 190 -36.83 -26.46 15.98
CA ILE A 190 -35.41 -26.39 16.34
C ILE A 190 -34.75 -25.34 15.46
N GLU A 191 -34.13 -24.32 16.04
CA GLU A 191 -33.45 -23.27 15.27
C GLU A 191 -32.12 -23.82 14.72
N VAL A 192 -31.92 -23.73 13.41
CA VAL A 192 -30.76 -24.32 12.72
C VAL A 192 -29.92 -23.32 11.93
N ALA A 193 -30.49 -22.18 11.53
CA ALA A 193 -29.73 -21.08 10.94
C ALA A 193 -30.37 -19.71 11.23
N ASP A 194 -29.55 -18.67 11.22
CA ASP A 194 -29.96 -17.26 11.26
C ASP A 194 -29.42 -16.57 10.00
N VAL A 195 -30.32 -16.09 9.14
CA VAL A 195 -29.99 -15.57 7.80
C VAL A 195 -30.16 -14.05 7.78
N SER A 196 -29.04 -13.36 7.91
CA SER A 196 -28.93 -11.93 7.61
C SER A 196 -29.08 -11.70 6.11
N VAL A 197 -29.93 -10.76 5.71
CA VAL A 197 -30.15 -10.43 4.30
C VAL A 197 -29.32 -9.20 3.92
N ASN A 198 -28.36 -9.39 3.00
CA ASN A 198 -27.70 -8.24 2.38
C ASN A 198 -28.73 -7.54 1.48
N LYS A 199 -29.03 -6.28 1.81
CA LYS A 199 -30.04 -5.49 1.09
C LYS A 199 -29.40 -4.89 -0.16
N PRO A 200 -30.14 -4.81 -1.28
CA PRO A 200 -29.67 -4.10 -2.45
C PRO A 200 -29.27 -2.65 -2.13
N GLU A 201 -28.11 -2.22 -2.64
CA GLU A 201 -27.61 -0.85 -2.50
C GLU A 201 -26.98 -0.35 -3.80
N TYR A 202 -26.65 0.94 -3.86
CA TYR A 202 -25.99 1.57 -5.02
C TYR A 202 -24.49 1.68 -4.72
N THR A 203 -23.63 1.35 -5.69
CA THR A 203 -22.18 1.18 -5.46
C THR A 203 -21.41 2.48 -5.21
N ASP A 204 -21.94 3.61 -5.65
CA ASP A 204 -21.35 4.94 -5.53
C ASP A 204 -22.27 5.87 -4.69
N ASP A 205 -21.68 6.65 -3.77
CA ASP A 205 -22.40 7.66 -2.97
C ASP A 205 -23.08 8.76 -3.82
N VAL A 206 -22.64 8.93 -5.08
CA VAL A 206 -23.08 9.98 -6.00
C VAL A 206 -22.82 9.59 -7.46
N VAL A 207 -23.79 9.85 -8.32
CA VAL A 207 -23.64 9.72 -9.77
C VAL A 207 -23.13 11.02 -10.36
N VAL A 208 -22.09 10.95 -11.20
CA VAL A 208 -21.65 12.07 -12.04
C VAL A 208 -21.66 11.66 -13.50
N ARG A 209 -22.46 12.35 -14.33
CA ARG A 209 -22.61 12.06 -15.76
C ARG A 209 -22.62 13.34 -16.59
N ALA A 210 -21.94 13.32 -17.72
CA ALA A 210 -21.95 14.42 -18.67
C ALA A 210 -23.19 14.36 -19.58
N VAL A 211 -23.72 15.54 -19.97
CA VAL A 211 -24.71 15.63 -21.05
C VAL A 211 -24.16 15.06 -22.36
N ALA A 212 -25.04 14.45 -23.15
CA ALA A 212 -24.71 13.77 -24.42
C ALA A 212 -23.70 12.61 -24.28
N THR A 213 -23.74 11.89 -23.15
CA THR A 213 -23.32 10.48 -23.09
C THR A 213 -24.49 9.57 -23.46
N GLU A 214 -24.22 8.39 -24.01
CA GLU A 214 -25.23 7.34 -24.19
C GLU A 214 -25.99 7.03 -22.88
N PRO A 215 -27.29 6.67 -22.95
CA PRO A 215 -28.04 6.18 -21.79
C PRO A 215 -27.38 4.98 -21.11
N TYR A 216 -27.73 4.73 -19.84
CA TYR A 216 -27.23 3.56 -19.13
C TYR A 216 -28.22 3.05 -18.07
N THR A 217 -28.22 1.74 -17.84
CA THR A 217 -28.80 1.15 -16.62
C THR A 217 -27.76 1.19 -15.50
N PRO A 218 -28.09 1.68 -14.29
CA PRO A 218 -27.21 1.55 -13.14
C PRO A 218 -27.02 0.11 -12.67
N GLU A 219 -25.87 -0.15 -12.03
CA GLU A 219 -25.64 -1.37 -11.28
C GLU A 219 -26.15 -1.21 -9.84
N ILE A 220 -26.72 -2.28 -9.28
CA ILE A 220 -27.20 -2.38 -7.90
C ILE A 220 -26.51 -3.60 -7.30
N SER A 221 -25.72 -3.39 -6.24
CA SER A 221 -25.06 -4.47 -5.51
C SER A 221 -26.08 -5.30 -4.71
N ASP A 222 -25.68 -6.51 -4.31
CA ASP A 222 -26.47 -7.45 -3.51
C ASP A 222 -27.88 -7.78 -4.05
N TYR A 223 -28.11 -7.57 -5.35
CA TYR A 223 -29.32 -7.92 -6.08
C TYR A 223 -29.05 -8.95 -7.17
N THR A 224 -30.00 -9.85 -7.38
CA THR A 224 -30.10 -10.74 -8.54
C THR A 224 -31.57 -11.05 -8.76
N SER A 225 -32.11 -10.72 -9.93
CA SER A 225 -33.53 -10.93 -10.21
C SER A 225 -33.90 -12.42 -10.24
N LEU A 226 -34.93 -12.79 -9.48
CA LEU A 226 -35.51 -14.12 -9.53
C LEU A 226 -36.53 -14.24 -10.67
N ALA A 227 -36.82 -15.47 -11.08
CA ALA A 227 -37.84 -15.73 -12.09
C ALA A 227 -39.23 -15.33 -11.56
N GLY A 228 -39.85 -14.35 -12.24
CA GLY A 228 -41.14 -13.77 -11.87
C GLY A 228 -41.07 -12.39 -11.21
N ASP A 229 -39.87 -11.88 -10.92
CA ASP A 229 -39.69 -10.56 -10.31
C ASP A 229 -40.09 -9.43 -11.27
N LYS A 230 -40.46 -8.28 -10.70
CA LYS A 230 -40.65 -7.05 -11.47
C LYS A 230 -39.30 -6.48 -11.92
N PRO A 231 -39.23 -5.74 -13.04
CA PRO A 231 -38.09 -4.86 -13.29
C PRO A 231 -37.97 -3.79 -12.19
N ILE A 232 -36.78 -3.25 -11.99
CA ILE A 232 -36.54 -2.13 -11.07
C ILE A 232 -37.24 -0.89 -11.64
N GLU A 233 -38.10 -0.25 -10.85
CA GLU A 233 -38.83 0.95 -11.25
C GLU A 233 -37.94 2.18 -10.92
N TRP A 234 -37.36 2.80 -11.95
CA TRP A 234 -36.52 4.00 -11.82
C TRP A 234 -37.34 5.28 -11.97
N THR A 235 -37.00 6.31 -11.18
CA THR A 235 -37.61 7.65 -11.26
C THR A 235 -36.57 8.75 -11.03
N SER A 236 -36.69 9.88 -11.73
CA SER A 236 -35.90 11.09 -11.46
C SER A 236 -36.64 12.07 -10.55
N GLY A 237 -35.89 12.84 -9.76
CA GLY A 237 -36.38 14.05 -9.10
C GLY A 237 -36.49 15.26 -10.04
N ASP A 238 -35.82 15.23 -11.19
CA ASP A 238 -35.89 16.26 -12.23
C ASP A 238 -35.53 15.66 -13.61
N GLU A 239 -36.56 15.41 -14.42
CA GLU A 239 -36.44 14.85 -15.78
C GLU A 239 -35.88 15.86 -16.80
N ASP A 240 -35.79 17.18 -16.48
CA ASP A 240 -35.08 18.17 -17.31
C ASP A 240 -33.55 18.13 -17.07
N ILE A 241 -33.08 17.39 -16.04
CA ILE A 241 -31.66 17.17 -15.71
C ILE A 241 -31.22 15.74 -16.07
N MET A 242 -31.89 14.75 -15.50
CA MET A 242 -31.64 13.32 -15.72
C MET A 242 -32.96 12.64 -16.02
N LYS A 243 -33.11 12.12 -17.24
CA LYS A 243 -34.37 11.58 -17.77
C LYS A 243 -34.40 10.05 -17.70
N VAL A 244 -35.52 9.47 -17.32
CA VAL A 244 -35.72 8.01 -17.31
C VAL A 244 -36.46 7.58 -18.58
N THR A 245 -36.00 6.51 -19.24
CA THR A 245 -36.73 5.89 -20.37
C THR A 245 -36.46 4.39 -20.38
N ASP A 246 -37.52 3.59 -20.29
CA ASP A 246 -37.48 2.11 -20.28
C ASP A 246 -36.49 1.46 -19.28
N GLY A 247 -36.15 2.18 -18.21
CA GLY A 247 -35.19 1.76 -17.18
C GLY A 247 -33.74 2.21 -17.41
N GLU A 248 -33.45 2.90 -18.51
CA GLU A 248 -32.18 3.58 -18.77
C GLU A 248 -32.26 5.06 -18.34
N LEU A 249 -31.11 5.61 -17.93
CA LEU A 249 -30.94 7.00 -17.51
C LEU A 249 -30.18 7.81 -18.57
N GLU A 250 -30.80 8.89 -19.05
CA GLU A 250 -30.28 9.81 -20.06
C GLU A 250 -29.93 11.18 -19.42
N ALA A 251 -28.66 11.57 -19.49
CA ALA A 251 -28.20 12.86 -18.96
C ALA A 251 -28.50 13.99 -19.95
N VAL A 252 -29.55 14.77 -19.68
CA VAL A 252 -30.16 15.73 -20.64
C VAL A 252 -29.84 17.20 -20.34
N GLY A 253 -29.75 17.60 -19.07
CA GLY A 253 -29.56 19.00 -18.66
C GLY A 253 -28.57 19.16 -17.52
N ILE A 254 -27.84 20.28 -17.50
CA ILE A 254 -26.78 20.54 -16.50
C ILE A 254 -27.42 20.99 -15.18
N GLY A 255 -27.20 20.23 -14.11
CA GLY A 255 -27.71 20.53 -12.77
C GLY A 255 -27.51 19.40 -11.78
N ASP A 256 -28.04 19.56 -10.57
CA ASP A 256 -28.07 18.53 -9.52
C ASP A 256 -29.50 18.03 -9.33
N THR A 257 -29.68 16.72 -9.25
CA THR A 257 -30.97 16.05 -9.02
C THR A 257 -30.79 14.77 -8.19
N THR A 258 -31.83 13.95 -8.05
CA THR A 258 -31.74 12.59 -7.48
C THR A 258 -32.39 11.59 -8.41
N ILE A 259 -31.91 10.34 -8.37
CA ILE A 259 -32.61 9.18 -8.94
C ILE A 259 -33.04 8.27 -7.80
N ASN A 260 -34.18 7.59 -7.97
CA ASN A 260 -34.66 6.61 -7.00
C ASN A 260 -34.96 5.30 -7.72
N ALA A 261 -34.35 4.21 -7.25
CA ALA A 261 -34.70 2.84 -7.62
C ALA A 261 -35.72 2.29 -6.62
N ALA A 262 -36.92 1.96 -7.09
CA ALA A 262 -37.90 1.19 -6.34
C ALA A 262 -37.79 -0.29 -6.75
N ILE A 263 -37.34 -1.11 -5.80
CA ILE A 263 -37.17 -2.57 -5.98
C ILE A 263 -38.29 -3.26 -5.21
N THR A 264 -39.16 -3.99 -5.92
CA THR A 264 -40.15 -4.87 -5.30
C THR A 264 -39.60 -6.29 -5.27
N ALA A 265 -39.31 -6.81 -4.08
CA ALA A 265 -38.96 -8.20 -3.86
C ALA A 265 -40.14 -9.15 -4.16
N LYS A 266 -39.82 -10.41 -4.41
CA LYS A 266 -40.78 -11.47 -4.70
C LYS A 266 -41.77 -11.78 -3.57
N ASN A 267 -41.39 -11.61 -2.31
CA ASN A 267 -42.35 -11.70 -1.18
C ASN A 267 -43.25 -10.45 -1.03
N GLY A 268 -42.94 -9.36 -1.75
CA GLY A 268 -43.66 -8.09 -1.69
C GLY A 268 -42.97 -7.00 -0.85
N ASP A 269 -41.80 -7.25 -0.25
CA ASP A 269 -41.01 -6.20 0.38
C ASP A 269 -40.61 -5.13 -0.67
N VAL A 270 -40.70 -3.85 -0.32
CA VAL A 270 -40.32 -2.74 -1.21
C VAL A 270 -39.16 -1.97 -0.59
N LEU A 271 -38.06 -1.87 -1.34
CA LEU A 271 -36.89 -1.07 -1.00
C LEU A 271 -36.77 0.11 -1.97
N ASN A 272 -36.54 1.31 -1.45
CA ASN A 272 -36.32 2.52 -2.24
C ASN A 272 -34.90 3.03 -1.98
N ILE A 273 -34.08 3.11 -3.03
CA ILE A 273 -32.68 3.54 -2.98
C ILE A 273 -32.58 4.89 -3.72
N GLY A 274 -32.44 5.97 -2.97
CA GLY A 274 -32.30 7.34 -3.51
C GLY A 274 -30.84 7.78 -3.56
N VAL A 275 -30.37 8.23 -4.72
CA VAL A 275 -28.96 8.57 -4.99
C VAL A 275 -28.86 9.96 -5.61
N PRO A 276 -27.95 10.85 -5.13
CA PRO A 276 -27.73 12.15 -5.74
C PRO A 276 -27.03 12.03 -7.09
N VAL A 277 -27.41 12.90 -8.02
CA VAL A 277 -26.89 12.95 -9.39
C VAL A 277 -26.45 14.38 -9.71
N THR A 278 -25.19 14.54 -10.14
CA THR A 278 -24.71 15.79 -10.74
C THR A 278 -24.51 15.57 -12.23
N VAL A 279 -25.25 16.31 -13.06
CA VAL A 279 -25.10 16.29 -14.52
C VAL A 279 -24.20 17.44 -14.98
N THR A 280 -23.10 17.09 -15.65
CA THR A 280 -22.01 18.00 -16.02
C THR A 280 -21.96 18.26 -17.54
N ASN A 281 -21.10 19.17 -17.99
CA ASN A 281 -20.79 19.32 -19.42
C ASN A 281 -19.29 19.60 -19.62
N PRO A 282 -18.43 18.60 -19.40
CA PRO A 282 -17.00 18.80 -19.40
C PRO A 282 -16.50 19.14 -20.80
N VAL A 283 -15.56 20.08 -20.86
CA VAL A 283 -14.86 20.51 -22.09
C VAL A 283 -13.37 20.69 -21.83
N ILE A 284 -12.54 20.41 -22.84
CA ILE A 284 -11.11 20.73 -22.86
C ILE A 284 -10.92 22.05 -23.66
N PRO A 285 -10.80 23.23 -23.02
CA PRO A 285 -10.77 24.53 -23.70
C PRO A 285 -9.49 24.79 -24.53
N ASP A 286 -8.41 24.04 -24.28
CA ASP A 286 -7.26 23.93 -25.20
C ASP A 286 -6.86 22.46 -25.32
N SER A 287 -7.25 21.82 -26.43
CA SER A 287 -6.94 20.43 -26.72
C SER A 287 -5.47 20.17 -27.06
N LYS A 288 -4.55 21.15 -26.94
CA LYS A 288 -3.11 20.99 -27.20
C LYS A 288 -2.28 21.06 -25.92
N MET A 289 -2.03 19.91 -25.33
CA MET A 289 -1.26 19.79 -24.09
C MET A 289 0.25 19.68 -24.34
N ILE A 290 1.05 20.33 -23.48
CA ILE A 290 2.51 20.17 -23.45
C ILE A 290 2.94 19.69 -22.06
N VAL A 291 3.66 18.56 -22.03
CA VAL A 291 4.13 17.83 -20.83
C VAL A 291 5.54 17.26 -21.06
N ALA A 292 6.35 17.16 -20.01
CA ALA A 292 7.72 16.62 -20.08
C ALA A 292 7.78 15.13 -19.72
N VAL A 293 8.69 14.36 -20.35
CA VAL A 293 8.99 12.97 -19.94
C VAL A 293 9.35 12.89 -18.46
N GLY A 294 8.58 12.17 -17.66
CA GLY A 294 8.72 12.09 -16.19
C GLY A 294 8.16 13.30 -15.43
N GLY A 295 7.34 14.14 -16.08
CA GLY A 295 6.51 15.16 -15.44
C GLY A 295 5.06 14.70 -15.31
N LYS A 296 4.35 15.23 -14.31
CA LYS A 296 2.89 15.13 -14.17
C LYS A 296 2.26 16.49 -14.48
N LYS A 297 1.10 16.51 -15.15
CA LYS A 297 0.32 17.74 -15.40
C LYS A 297 -1.16 17.41 -15.52
N ALA A 298 -2.02 18.21 -14.89
CA ALA A 298 -3.47 18.07 -15.05
C ALA A 298 -3.90 18.48 -16.47
N ILE A 299 -4.90 17.80 -17.01
CA ILE A 299 -5.65 18.29 -18.17
C ILE A 299 -6.46 19.49 -17.68
N LYS A 300 -6.49 20.59 -18.44
CA LYS A 300 -7.39 21.71 -18.10
C LYS A 300 -8.79 21.32 -18.56
N LEU A 301 -9.73 21.30 -17.61
CA LEU A 301 -11.14 21.05 -17.84
C LEU A 301 -11.95 22.25 -17.35
N GLU A 302 -13.10 22.46 -17.98
CA GLU A 302 -14.16 23.39 -17.56
C GLU A 302 -15.50 22.64 -17.70
N GLY A 303 -16.52 23.01 -16.91
CA GLY A 303 -17.83 22.32 -16.92
C GLY A 303 -17.90 21.01 -16.12
N THR A 304 -17.00 20.82 -15.15
CA THR A 304 -16.91 19.67 -14.21
C THR A 304 -17.34 20.06 -12.78
N CYS A 305 -17.72 19.08 -11.96
CA CYS A 305 -17.96 19.23 -10.51
C CYS A 305 -16.75 18.76 -9.67
N GLU A 306 -16.88 18.74 -8.33
CA GLU A 306 -15.82 18.25 -7.42
C GLU A 306 -15.59 16.73 -7.55
N ASN A 307 -16.66 15.98 -7.82
CA ASN A 307 -16.64 14.53 -7.96
C ASN A 307 -16.34 14.05 -9.40
N SER A 308 -16.08 14.96 -10.35
CA SER A 308 -15.85 14.60 -11.76
C SER A 308 -14.61 13.71 -11.94
N ALA A 309 -14.81 12.54 -12.55
CA ALA A 309 -13.78 11.52 -12.72
C ALA A 309 -13.14 11.60 -14.13
N VAL A 310 -11.81 11.50 -14.20
CA VAL A 310 -11.05 11.56 -15.47
C VAL A 310 -10.34 10.22 -15.71
N THR A 311 -10.74 9.51 -16.77
CA THR A 311 -10.13 8.23 -17.19
C THR A 311 -9.47 8.32 -18.56
N LEU A 312 -8.56 7.39 -18.87
CA LEU A 312 -7.82 7.37 -20.14
C LEU A 312 -8.31 6.20 -20.99
N VAL A 313 -9.24 6.49 -21.90
CA VAL A 313 -9.75 5.50 -22.87
C VAL A 313 -8.63 5.06 -23.82
N LYS A 314 -7.80 6.01 -24.29
CA LYS A 314 -6.90 5.74 -25.42
C LYS A 314 -5.61 6.55 -25.38
N SER A 315 -4.49 5.90 -25.72
CA SER A 315 -3.21 6.53 -26.05
C SER A 315 -2.69 5.95 -27.37
N THR A 316 -2.83 6.71 -28.46
CA THR A 316 -2.58 6.22 -29.84
C THR A 316 -1.16 5.71 -30.05
N LYS A 317 -0.17 6.21 -29.29
CA LYS A 317 1.25 5.87 -29.45
C LYS A 317 1.90 5.35 -28.15
N ASN A 318 1.10 5.07 -27.12
CA ASN A 318 1.52 4.53 -25.82
C ASN A 318 2.73 5.27 -25.19
N LYS A 319 2.65 6.61 -25.16
CA LYS A 319 3.69 7.50 -24.61
C LYS A 319 3.27 8.24 -23.34
N VAL A 320 2.02 8.10 -22.91
CA VAL A 320 1.47 8.70 -21.69
C VAL A 320 0.61 7.69 -20.95
N SER A 321 0.39 7.94 -19.67
CA SER A 321 -0.65 7.32 -18.86
C SER A 321 -1.35 8.42 -18.05
N LEU A 322 -2.48 8.10 -17.43
CA LEU A 322 -2.89 8.85 -16.23
C LEU A 322 -2.11 8.35 -15.00
N THR A 323 -2.36 9.01 -13.88
CA THR A 323 -1.98 8.60 -12.54
C THR A 323 -3.23 8.60 -11.67
N GLU A 324 -3.21 7.88 -10.55
CA GLU A 324 -4.32 7.81 -9.56
C GLU A 324 -4.94 9.18 -9.27
N ASP A 325 -4.12 10.22 -9.17
CA ASP A 325 -4.54 11.61 -8.93
C ASP A 325 -5.03 12.37 -10.20
N GLY A 326 -5.57 11.67 -11.20
CA GLY A 326 -6.21 12.22 -12.41
C GLY A 326 -5.30 12.98 -13.37
N LYS A 327 -3.97 12.91 -13.21
CA LYS A 327 -3.01 13.75 -13.96
C LYS A 327 -2.30 12.96 -15.05
N LEU A 328 -2.08 13.60 -16.19
CA LEU A 328 -1.33 13.00 -17.30
C LEU A 328 0.16 12.92 -16.94
N TYR A 329 0.73 11.73 -17.12
CA TYR A 329 2.13 11.41 -16.88
C TYR A 329 2.79 10.92 -18.16
N ALA A 330 3.92 11.52 -18.54
CA ALA A 330 4.55 11.25 -19.84
C ALA A 330 5.76 10.32 -19.77
N LEU A 331 5.70 9.24 -20.55
CA LEU A 331 6.66 8.13 -20.58
C LEU A 331 7.77 8.35 -21.61
N LYS A 332 7.44 8.82 -22.82
CA LYS A 332 8.35 8.84 -23.99
C LYS A 332 8.21 10.12 -24.82
N LYS A 333 9.34 10.72 -25.23
CA LYS A 333 9.37 11.97 -26.01
C LYS A 333 8.68 11.81 -27.38
N GLY A 334 7.99 12.85 -27.85
CA GLY A 334 7.42 12.91 -29.20
C GLY A 334 6.09 13.65 -29.21
N THR A 335 5.15 13.19 -30.04
CA THR A 335 3.72 13.48 -29.89
C THR A 335 2.95 12.20 -29.60
N ASP A 336 1.79 12.36 -28.96
CA ASP A 336 0.75 11.36 -28.77
C ASP A 336 -0.63 12.01 -28.96
N ASN A 337 -1.65 11.19 -29.24
CA ASN A 337 -3.03 11.61 -29.38
C ASN A 337 -3.84 10.74 -28.43
N ILE A 338 -4.48 11.36 -27.45
CA ILE A 338 -5.23 10.66 -26.41
C ILE A 338 -6.72 10.97 -26.50
N THR A 339 -7.52 10.00 -26.06
CA THR A 339 -8.95 10.17 -25.78
C THR A 339 -9.13 9.92 -24.28
N VAL A 340 -9.71 10.87 -23.58
CA VAL A 340 -10.06 10.77 -22.15
C VAL A 340 -11.57 10.80 -21.99
N SER A 341 -12.11 10.01 -21.07
CA SER A 341 -13.50 10.14 -20.66
C SER A 341 -13.56 10.97 -19.39
N VAL A 342 -14.47 11.95 -19.36
CA VAL A 342 -14.78 12.76 -18.19
C VAL A 342 -16.28 12.65 -17.96
N ASP A 343 -16.67 12.11 -16.81
CA ASP A 343 -18.07 11.87 -16.43
C ASP A 343 -18.84 11.05 -17.50
N GLY A 344 -18.13 10.11 -18.15
CA GLY A 344 -18.62 9.29 -19.26
C GLY A 344 -18.36 9.86 -20.66
N LYS A 345 -18.21 11.18 -20.82
CA LYS A 345 -18.06 11.85 -22.12
C LYS A 345 -16.62 11.82 -22.63
N GLU A 346 -16.41 11.23 -23.79
CA GLU A 346 -15.09 11.15 -24.45
C GLU A 346 -14.67 12.48 -25.10
N MET A 347 -13.39 12.84 -24.94
CA MET A 347 -12.77 14.02 -25.52
C MET A 347 -11.32 13.77 -25.94
N ASP A 348 -10.95 14.26 -27.13
CA ASP A 348 -9.60 14.11 -27.70
C ASP A 348 -8.64 15.24 -27.30
N CYS A 349 -7.37 14.89 -27.10
CA CYS A 349 -6.28 15.82 -26.81
C CYS A 349 -4.97 15.48 -27.56
N ASP A 350 -4.40 16.48 -28.21
CA ASP A 350 -3.09 16.51 -28.87
C ASP A 350 -1.99 16.71 -27.82
N VAL A 351 -1.17 15.69 -27.53
CA VAL A 351 -0.13 15.77 -26.49
C VAL A 351 1.27 15.89 -27.11
N LYS A 352 1.97 16.98 -26.81
CA LYS A 352 3.37 17.20 -27.19
C LYS A 352 4.29 16.94 -26.00
N ILE A 353 5.16 15.94 -26.14
CA ILE A 353 5.96 15.40 -25.05
C ILE A 353 7.42 15.86 -25.17
N THR A 354 7.82 16.79 -24.31
CA THR A 354 9.17 17.38 -24.27
C THR A 354 10.13 16.53 -23.46
N ASN A 355 11.44 16.79 -23.55
CA ASN A 355 12.43 16.18 -22.66
C ASN A 355 13.41 17.24 -22.13
N PRO A 356 12.94 18.08 -21.18
CA PRO A 356 13.70 19.22 -20.71
C PRO A 356 14.83 18.79 -19.77
N SER A 357 15.96 19.47 -19.91
CA SER A 357 17.19 19.18 -19.17
C SER A 357 18.09 20.41 -19.13
N LEU A 358 19.13 20.38 -18.30
CA LEU A 358 20.14 21.44 -18.25
C LEU A 358 21.30 21.14 -19.20
N ARG A 359 21.88 22.15 -19.83
CA ARG A 359 23.16 22.01 -20.56
C ARG A 359 24.33 21.73 -19.60
N TYR A 360 24.22 22.18 -18.36
CA TYR A 360 25.14 21.88 -17.25
C TYR A 360 24.40 22.07 -15.92
N THR A 361 24.63 21.18 -14.95
CA THR A 361 23.90 21.14 -13.67
C THR A 361 24.42 22.10 -12.60
N THR A 362 25.62 22.65 -12.79
CA THR A 362 26.27 23.56 -11.82
C THR A 362 26.68 24.86 -12.48
N ILE A 363 26.22 25.98 -11.92
CA ILE A 363 26.46 27.34 -12.38
C ILE A 363 27.48 28.00 -11.43
N VAL A 364 28.75 27.96 -11.81
CA VAL A 364 29.84 28.59 -11.05
C VAL A 364 29.89 30.09 -11.39
N THR A 365 29.72 30.95 -10.39
CA THR A 365 29.53 32.41 -10.58
C THR A 365 30.05 33.24 -9.38
N TYR A 366 29.74 34.54 -9.36
CA TYR A 366 30.18 35.47 -8.32
C TYR A 366 29.09 36.46 -7.88
N LYS A 367 29.22 37.01 -6.66
CA LYS A 367 28.30 38.02 -6.12
C LYS A 367 28.15 39.22 -7.09
N GLY A 368 26.91 39.55 -7.44
CA GLY A 368 26.53 40.62 -8.37
C GLY A 368 26.44 40.19 -9.84
N ALA A 369 26.71 38.92 -10.19
CA ALA A 369 26.55 38.42 -11.55
C ALA A 369 25.09 38.01 -11.84
N LYS A 370 24.64 38.26 -13.07
CA LYS A 370 23.42 37.69 -13.67
C LYS A 370 23.76 36.55 -14.63
N ARG A 371 22.98 35.46 -14.64
CA ARG A 371 23.13 34.28 -15.53
C ARG A 371 21.76 33.69 -15.88
N LYS A 372 21.49 33.39 -17.16
CA LYS A 372 20.31 32.59 -17.54
C LYS A 372 20.49 31.14 -17.07
N MET A 373 19.46 30.51 -16.50
CA MET A 373 19.46 29.08 -16.20
C MET A 373 19.55 28.29 -17.51
N PRO A 374 20.45 27.28 -17.63
CA PRO A 374 20.83 26.71 -18.93
C PRO A 374 19.87 25.60 -19.39
N VAL A 375 18.56 25.87 -19.39
CA VAL A 375 17.52 24.95 -19.86
C VAL A 375 17.67 24.66 -21.36
N LYS A 376 17.37 23.42 -21.76
CA LYS A 376 17.23 22.96 -23.15
C LYS A 376 16.11 21.91 -23.22
N GLY A 377 15.55 21.71 -24.42
CA GLY A 377 14.56 20.65 -24.67
C GLY A 377 13.09 21.06 -24.55
N THR A 378 12.81 22.34 -24.33
CA THR A 378 11.51 23.01 -24.47
C THR A 378 11.12 23.18 -25.94
N ILE A 379 9.84 23.49 -26.20
CA ILE A 379 9.28 23.86 -27.50
C ILE A 379 8.53 25.21 -27.41
N SER A 380 7.97 25.70 -28.51
CA SER A 380 7.01 26.82 -28.45
C SER A 380 5.78 26.40 -27.67
N GLY A 381 5.31 27.25 -26.76
CA GLY A 381 4.24 26.94 -25.81
C GLY A 381 4.67 26.15 -24.56
N SER A 382 5.94 25.73 -24.42
CA SER A 382 6.40 25.09 -23.18
C SER A 382 6.19 26.00 -21.97
N ASP A 383 5.56 25.48 -20.93
CA ASP A 383 5.40 26.16 -19.65
C ASP A 383 6.68 26.03 -18.83
N VAL A 384 7.21 27.16 -18.34
CA VAL A 384 8.47 27.20 -17.59
C VAL A 384 8.39 28.22 -16.46
N THR A 385 8.41 27.73 -15.22
CA THR A 385 8.47 28.56 -14.01
C THR A 385 9.76 28.30 -13.23
N TYR A 386 10.28 29.30 -12.52
CA TYR A 386 11.55 29.21 -11.79
C TYR A 386 11.39 29.58 -10.31
N LYS A 387 12.05 28.83 -9.41
CA LYS A 387 12.04 29.06 -7.96
C LYS A 387 13.43 28.87 -7.36
N SER A 388 13.96 29.92 -6.75
CA SER A 388 15.16 29.85 -5.90
C SER A 388 14.82 29.20 -4.56
N LYS A 389 15.65 28.26 -4.09
CA LYS A 389 15.54 27.72 -2.72
C LYS A 389 16.11 28.67 -1.64
N ASN A 390 16.68 29.83 -2.03
CA ASN A 390 17.11 30.88 -1.09
C ASN A 390 17.11 32.26 -1.78
N ALA A 391 15.96 32.93 -1.82
CA ALA A 391 15.76 34.24 -2.47
C ALA A 391 16.67 35.38 -1.95
N ALA A 392 17.15 35.26 -0.71
CA ALA A 392 18.06 36.22 -0.08
C ALA A 392 19.54 36.07 -0.53
N THR A 393 19.89 34.93 -1.13
CA THR A 393 21.24 34.60 -1.62
C THR A 393 21.29 34.57 -3.14
N VAL A 394 20.24 34.05 -3.78
CA VAL A 394 20.03 34.01 -5.24
C VAL A 394 18.60 34.38 -5.56
N ASP A 395 18.43 35.38 -6.41
CA ASP A 395 17.16 35.64 -7.08
C ASP A 395 17.04 34.87 -8.40
N VAL A 396 15.82 34.70 -8.90
CA VAL A 396 15.58 34.22 -10.26
C VAL A 396 14.30 34.86 -10.80
N THR A 397 14.34 35.37 -12.02
CA THR A 397 13.18 35.94 -12.71
C THR A 397 12.24 34.86 -13.25
N ASP A 398 11.01 35.24 -13.58
CA ASP A 398 10.06 34.55 -14.47
C ASP A 398 10.75 33.89 -15.69
N THR A 399 11.67 34.64 -16.29
CA THR A 399 12.45 34.30 -17.47
C THR A 399 13.73 33.52 -17.14
N GLY A 400 13.92 33.05 -15.91
CA GLY A 400 15.05 32.22 -15.50
C GLY A 400 16.39 32.94 -15.43
N VAL A 401 16.42 34.27 -15.23
CA VAL A 401 17.65 35.05 -15.05
C VAL A 401 18.04 35.06 -13.58
N ILE A 402 18.99 34.19 -13.24
CA ILE A 402 19.56 34.01 -11.91
C ILE A 402 20.42 35.22 -11.54
N SER A 403 20.14 35.87 -10.41
CA SER A 403 20.88 37.03 -9.90
C SER A 403 21.53 36.72 -8.54
N ALA A 404 22.86 36.68 -8.48
CA ALA A 404 23.60 36.24 -7.29
C ALA A 404 23.78 37.37 -6.25
N LYS A 405 22.93 37.41 -5.22
CA LYS A 405 22.91 38.45 -4.17
C LYS A 405 24.01 38.28 -3.11
N LYS A 406 24.29 37.05 -2.66
CA LYS A 406 25.27 36.73 -1.60
C LYS A 406 26.14 35.54 -2.01
N SER A 407 27.36 35.45 -1.47
CA SER A 407 28.27 34.31 -1.68
C SER A 407 27.78 33.09 -0.91
N GLY A 408 27.88 31.89 -1.49
CA GLY A 408 27.31 30.67 -0.92
C GLY A 408 26.92 29.63 -1.98
N HIS A 409 26.12 28.65 -1.57
CA HIS A 409 25.51 27.62 -2.41
C HIS A 409 23.99 27.76 -2.39
N VAL A 410 23.34 27.75 -3.55
CA VAL A 410 21.87 27.72 -3.67
C VAL A 410 21.43 26.75 -4.76
N LYS A 411 20.30 26.09 -4.57
CA LYS A 411 19.60 25.35 -5.63
C LYS A 411 18.53 26.24 -6.26
N VAL A 412 18.53 26.35 -7.59
CA VAL A 412 17.45 26.96 -8.37
C VAL A 412 16.74 25.83 -9.11
N VAL A 413 15.43 25.74 -8.93
CA VAL A 413 14.57 24.77 -9.61
C VAL A 413 13.87 25.49 -10.76
N ALA A 414 13.79 24.87 -11.92
CA ALA A 414 12.81 25.18 -12.94
C ALA A 414 11.79 24.05 -12.97
N ASN A 415 10.50 24.36 -12.96
CA ASN A 415 9.51 23.44 -13.50
C ASN A 415 9.43 23.69 -15.00
N VAL A 416 9.47 22.64 -15.81
CA VAL A 416 9.33 22.70 -17.26
C VAL A 416 8.32 21.63 -17.67
N ASP A 417 7.18 22.06 -18.23
CA ASP A 417 6.12 21.19 -18.70
C ASP A 417 5.70 20.12 -17.66
N GLY A 418 5.60 20.49 -16.38
CA GLY A 418 5.26 19.58 -15.26
C GLY A 418 6.45 18.84 -14.62
N LYS A 419 7.69 19.02 -15.12
CA LYS A 419 8.90 18.36 -14.60
C LYS A 419 9.85 19.32 -13.89
N ASN A 420 10.20 19.01 -12.64
CA ASN A 420 11.20 19.78 -11.89
C ASN A 420 12.64 19.40 -12.29
N ILE A 421 13.44 20.36 -12.76
CA ILE A 421 14.88 20.25 -13.01
C ILE A 421 15.66 21.25 -12.15
N THR A 422 16.77 20.81 -11.53
CA THR A 422 17.50 21.61 -10.53
C THR A 422 18.91 21.97 -10.98
N ALA A 423 19.26 23.26 -10.93
CA ALA A 423 20.63 23.75 -11.05
C ALA A 423 21.21 24.07 -9.67
N ASN A 424 22.46 23.65 -9.43
CA ASN A 424 23.26 24.13 -8.30
C ASN A 424 23.94 25.46 -8.72
N VAL A 425 23.97 26.45 -7.83
CA VAL A 425 24.61 27.75 -8.07
C VAL A 425 25.68 27.97 -7.00
N GLU A 426 26.95 27.99 -7.42
CA GLU A 426 28.10 28.21 -6.54
C GLU A 426 28.61 29.65 -6.70
N ILE A 427 28.64 30.42 -5.61
CA ILE A 427 28.82 31.88 -5.67
C ILE A 427 30.01 32.30 -4.84
N ALA A 428 31.08 32.69 -5.51
CA ALA A 428 32.28 33.23 -4.87
C ALA A 428 32.28 34.77 -4.79
N SER A 429 33.33 35.34 -4.20
CA SER A 429 33.65 36.75 -4.42
C SER A 429 34.07 36.97 -5.88
N LYS A 430 33.92 38.21 -6.39
CA LYS A 430 34.32 38.56 -7.77
C LYS A 430 35.80 38.27 -8.04
N ASN A 431 36.67 38.44 -7.05
CA ASN A 431 38.11 38.22 -7.18
C ASN A 431 38.49 36.74 -7.03
N ALA A 432 37.85 36.01 -6.11
CA ALA A 432 38.04 34.56 -5.95
C ALA A 432 37.57 33.78 -7.19
N TYR A 433 36.42 34.13 -7.76
CA TYR A 433 35.95 33.60 -9.04
C TYR A 433 36.92 33.89 -10.20
N ARG A 434 37.47 35.11 -10.27
CA ARG A 434 38.46 35.49 -11.29
C ARG A 434 39.77 34.68 -11.15
N ALA A 435 40.25 34.46 -9.92
CA ALA A 435 41.41 33.61 -9.66
C ALA A 435 41.15 32.15 -10.11
N ALA A 436 40.05 31.54 -9.64
CA ALA A 436 39.65 30.18 -10.01
C ALA A 436 39.48 29.99 -11.52
N LYS A 437 38.80 30.93 -12.21
CA LYS A 437 38.69 30.91 -13.68
C LYS A 437 40.06 30.98 -14.35
N LYS A 438 40.98 31.82 -13.85
CA LYS A 438 42.32 31.95 -14.44
C LYS A 438 43.15 30.68 -14.26
N GLU A 439 42.97 29.92 -13.17
CA GLU A 439 43.62 28.62 -13.00
C GLU A 439 43.05 27.54 -13.91
N ILE A 440 41.72 27.51 -14.09
CA ILE A 440 41.09 26.65 -15.11
C ILE A 440 41.65 26.99 -16.51
N GLU A 441 41.84 28.27 -16.85
CA GLU A 441 42.47 28.68 -18.10
C GLU A 441 43.93 28.19 -18.21
N ILE A 442 44.74 28.37 -17.16
CA ILE A 442 46.15 27.92 -17.14
C ILE A 442 46.25 26.39 -17.28
N SER A 443 45.38 25.62 -16.63
CA SER A 443 45.35 24.15 -16.70
C SER A 443 45.08 23.58 -18.09
N LYS A 444 44.55 24.39 -19.02
CA LYS A 444 44.32 24.03 -20.42
C LYS A 444 45.49 24.37 -21.34
N THR A 445 46.54 25.02 -20.82
CA THR A 445 47.73 25.41 -21.60
C THR A 445 48.89 24.46 -21.37
N LYS A 446 49.83 24.40 -22.31
CA LYS A 446 51.11 23.71 -22.14
C LYS A 446 51.86 24.39 -20.97
N THR A 447 52.02 23.66 -19.87
CA THR A 447 52.69 24.10 -18.64
C THR A 447 53.65 23.02 -18.16
N ARG A 448 54.66 23.39 -17.36
CA ARG A 448 55.57 22.42 -16.73
C ARG A 448 55.79 22.72 -15.25
N TYR A 449 55.92 21.68 -14.43
CA TYR A 449 56.25 21.86 -13.02
C TYR A 449 57.72 22.26 -12.86
N SER A 450 58.00 23.26 -12.03
CA SER A 450 59.37 23.59 -11.61
C SER A 450 59.37 24.52 -10.42
N GLN A 451 60.09 24.16 -9.35
CA GLN A 451 60.35 25.06 -8.22
C GLN A 451 61.35 26.16 -8.60
N ALA A 452 62.41 25.83 -9.35
CA ALA A 452 63.42 26.82 -9.78
C ALA A 452 62.86 27.85 -10.79
N ARG A 453 62.02 27.40 -11.73
CA ARG A 453 61.42 28.28 -12.77
C ARG A 453 60.01 28.77 -12.42
N ARG A 454 59.56 28.62 -11.16
CA ARG A 454 58.18 28.84 -10.68
C ARG A 454 57.53 30.18 -11.04
N MET A 455 58.32 31.21 -11.35
CA MET A 455 57.84 32.54 -11.73
C MET A 455 57.89 32.82 -13.25
N SER A 456 58.59 32.00 -14.04
CA SER A 456 58.70 32.15 -15.51
C SER A 456 57.37 31.90 -16.24
N ALA A 457 57.28 32.29 -17.51
CA ALA A 457 56.15 31.90 -18.36
C ALA A 457 56.05 30.36 -18.47
N HIS A 458 54.83 29.81 -18.45
CA HIS A 458 54.50 28.36 -18.53
C HIS A 458 55.03 27.45 -17.39
N TYR A 459 55.96 27.91 -16.56
CA TYR A 459 56.48 27.16 -15.41
C TYR A 459 55.77 27.56 -14.12
N TYR A 460 55.40 26.57 -13.31
CA TYR A 460 54.70 26.76 -12.04
C TYR A 460 55.13 25.72 -11.00
N ASP A 461 54.93 26.05 -9.73
CA ASP A 461 54.76 25.09 -8.64
C ASP A 461 53.46 25.38 -7.87
N CYS A 462 53.12 24.51 -6.91
CA CYS A 462 51.83 24.55 -6.21
C CYS A 462 51.52 25.91 -5.57
N SER A 463 52.50 26.53 -4.91
CA SER A 463 52.34 27.85 -4.28
C SER A 463 52.35 29.02 -5.27
N SER A 464 53.17 28.93 -6.32
CA SER A 464 53.33 30.03 -7.28
C SER A 464 52.15 30.16 -8.24
N ILE A 465 51.44 29.09 -8.63
CA ILE A 465 50.20 29.27 -9.41
C ILE A 465 49.15 30.03 -8.58
N VAL A 466 48.85 29.55 -7.37
CA VAL A 466 47.86 30.16 -6.46
C VAL A 466 48.22 31.61 -6.13
N TRP A 467 49.50 31.94 -5.93
CA TRP A 467 49.92 33.34 -5.73
C TRP A 467 49.85 34.18 -7.01
N ARG A 468 50.29 33.65 -8.17
CA ARG A 468 50.31 34.39 -9.46
C ARG A 468 48.92 34.65 -10.03
N THR A 469 47.90 33.90 -9.60
CA THR A 469 46.50 34.19 -9.92
C THR A 469 45.90 35.18 -8.94
N TYR A 470 46.08 34.98 -7.62
CA TYR A 470 45.50 35.87 -6.61
C TYR A 470 46.14 37.27 -6.53
N ARG A 471 47.45 37.41 -6.81
CA ARG A 471 48.14 38.72 -6.83
C ARG A 471 47.56 39.69 -7.85
N ARG A 472 47.00 39.17 -8.96
CA ARG A 472 46.28 39.95 -9.99
C ARG A 472 45.00 40.60 -9.46
N TYR A 473 44.51 40.15 -8.31
CA TYR A 473 43.24 40.54 -7.70
C TYR A 473 43.40 41.00 -6.24
N GLY A 474 44.59 41.51 -5.90
CA GLY A 474 44.89 42.18 -4.61
C GLY A 474 45.37 41.28 -3.48
N VAL A 475 45.51 39.97 -3.67
CA VAL A 475 45.92 39.04 -2.60
C VAL A 475 47.36 38.57 -2.82
N ASN A 476 48.29 39.10 -2.01
CA ASN A 476 49.74 38.86 -2.10
C ASN A 476 50.28 37.79 -1.13
N PHE A 477 49.43 37.21 -0.28
CA PHE A 477 49.80 36.30 0.82
C PHE A 477 50.99 36.80 1.69
N GLY A 478 51.07 38.11 1.91
CA GLY A 478 52.10 38.76 2.74
C GLY A 478 53.41 39.05 2.03
N VAL A 479 53.51 38.87 0.70
CA VAL A 479 54.76 39.06 -0.04
C VAL A 479 54.62 40.10 -1.16
N ASN A 480 55.17 41.29 -0.92
CA ASN A 480 55.33 42.37 -1.90
C ASN A 480 56.64 42.19 -2.68
N SER A 481 56.78 41.07 -3.40
CA SER A 481 57.95 40.76 -4.23
C SER A 481 57.53 40.41 -5.67
N SER A 482 58.52 40.18 -6.53
CA SER A 482 58.39 39.45 -7.80
C SER A 482 58.33 37.92 -7.58
N TRP A 483 58.82 37.43 -6.45
CA TRP A 483 58.84 36.00 -6.09
C TRP A 483 57.66 35.61 -5.19
N ALA A 484 57.08 34.43 -5.42
CA ALA A 484 55.96 33.92 -4.63
C ALA A 484 56.42 33.24 -3.32
N PRO A 485 55.66 33.34 -2.20
CA PRO A 485 55.89 32.61 -0.94
C PRO A 485 55.76 31.09 -1.08
N THR A 486 56.24 30.34 -0.08
CA THR A 486 56.00 28.88 0.00
C THR A 486 54.56 28.56 0.40
N ALA A 487 54.08 27.35 0.10
CA ALA A 487 52.76 26.87 0.52
C ALA A 487 52.53 27.00 2.04
N ALA A 488 53.54 26.69 2.85
CA ALA A 488 53.48 26.84 4.30
C ALA A 488 53.43 28.31 4.75
N SER A 489 54.18 29.19 4.09
CA SER A 489 54.13 30.65 4.34
C SER A 489 52.76 31.24 3.98
N MET A 490 52.15 30.80 2.89
CA MET A 490 50.77 31.18 2.50
C MET A 490 49.75 30.71 3.55
N GLY A 491 49.87 29.47 4.05
CA GLY A 491 49.04 28.96 5.13
C GLY A 491 49.19 29.77 6.42
N TYR A 492 50.43 30.10 6.80
CA TYR A 492 50.74 30.93 7.96
C TYR A 492 50.13 32.34 7.85
N TRP A 493 50.28 33.00 6.69
CA TRP A 493 49.67 34.30 6.43
C TRP A 493 48.13 34.22 6.51
N CYS A 494 47.51 33.20 5.93
CA CYS A 494 46.07 32.99 6.01
C CYS A 494 45.57 32.79 7.45
N THR A 495 46.37 32.18 8.34
CA THR A 495 46.08 32.12 9.78
C THR A 495 46.23 33.48 10.44
N LYS A 496 47.38 34.16 10.27
CA LYS A 496 47.64 35.50 10.82
C LYS A 496 46.58 36.54 10.44
N ASN A 497 45.95 36.40 9.28
CA ASN A 497 44.97 37.35 8.73
C ASN A 497 43.51 36.85 8.82
N ASN A 498 43.22 35.88 9.71
CA ASN A 498 41.87 35.36 9.98
C ASN A 498 41.09 34.85 8.75
N LYS A 499 41.81 34.42 7.70
CA LYS A 499 41.22 33.91 6.43
C LYS A 499 40.88 32.42 6.47
N ILE A 500 41.16 31.72 7.57
CA ILE A 500 40.87 30.28 7.70
C ILE A 500 39.37 30.06 7.84
N ILE A 501 38.84 29.13 7.05
CA ILE A 501 37.44 28.69 7.11
C ILE A 501 37.31 27.30 7.72
N TYR A 502 38.28 26.39 7.48
CA TYR A 502 38.28 25.04 8.05
C TYR A 502 39.69 24.61 8.49
N LYS A 503 39.77 23.89 9.62
CA LYS A 503 41.02 23.33 10.20
C LYS A 503 41.28 21.86 9.79
N LYS A 504 40.52 21.35 8.80
CA LYS A 504 40.62 20.01 8.19
C LYS A 504 39.90 20.01 6.83
N GLY A 505 40.03 18.93 6.06
CA GLY A 505 39.23 18.69 4.86
C GLY A 505 37.72 18.64 5.14
N VAL A 506 36.92 19.11 4.18
CA VAL A 506 35.44 19.12 4.23
C VAL A 506 34.83 18.73 2.89
N SER A 507 33.53 18.45 2.84
CA SER A 507 32.78 18.26 1.59
C SER A 507 32.76 19.52 0.73
N THR A 508 32.69 19.33 -0.59
CA THR A 508 32.64 20.39 -1.61
C THR A 508 31.46 21.35 -1.43
N SER A 509 30.36 20.88 -0.82
CA SER A 509 29.21 21.71 -0.41
C SER A 509 29.51 22.80 0.62
N LYS A 510 30.73 22.81 1.20
CA LYS A 510 31.22 23.86 2.12
C LYS A 510 32.28 24.78 1.48
N LEU A 511 32.76 24.43 0.28
CA LEU A 511 33.81 25.16 -0.45
C LEU A 511 33.20 26.11 -1.48
N LEU A 512 33.83 27.26 -1.72
CA LEU A 512 33.47 28.20 -2.77
C LEU A 512 34.66 28.42 -3.73
N PRO A 513 34.42 28.69 -5.02
CA PRO A 513 35.48 28.93 -6.00
C PRO A 513 36.49 29.98 -5.52
N GLY A 514 37.76 29.61 -5.50
CA GLY A 514 38.88 30.40 -4.97
C GLY A 514 39.29 30.06 -3.54
N ASP A 515 38.60 29.15 -2.84
CA ASP A 515 39.10 28.62 -1.56
C ASP A 515 40.43 27.88 -1.77
N VAL A 516 41.40 28.19 -0.92
CA VAL A 516 42.77 27.67 -1.00
C VAL A 516 42.95 26.54 0.01
N ILE A 517 43.31 25.36 -0.48
CA ILE A 517 43.38 24.11 0.27
C ILE A 517 44.86 23.78 0.51
N PHE A 518 45.22 23.49 1.76
CA PHE A 518 46.60 23.18 2.16
C PHE A 518 46.70 21.74 2.67
N TYR A 519 47.65 20.98 2.13
CA TYR A 519 47.86 19.57 2.44
C TYR A 519 49.21 19.34 3.15
N SER A 520 49.24 18.33 4.02
CA SER A 520 50.44 17.77 4.65
C SER A 520 50.58 16.29 4.26
N TYR A 521 51.41 15.99 3.27
CA TYR A 521 51.74 14.62 2.85
C TYR A 521 53.01 14.07 3.53
N GLN A 522 53.78 14.93 4.21
CA GLN A 522 55.07 14.57 4.83
C GLN A 522 55.37 15.50 6.01
N LYS A 523 56.05 15.00 7.05
CA LYS A 523 56.61 15.85 8.12
C LYS A 523 57.79 16.62 7.53
N ASN A 524 57.78 17.94 7.63
CA ASN A 524 58.80 18.81 7.01
C ASN A 524 59.22 20.03 7.85
N GLY A 525 58.77 20.13 9.11
CA GLY A 525 59.13 21.19 10.06
C GLY A 525 58.55 22.58 9.75
N ARG A 526 57.95 22.78 8.58
CA ARG A 526 57.30 24.06 8.20
C ARG A 526 55.93 24.17 8.87
N TYR A 527 55.33 25.36 8.79
CA TYR A 527 54.02 25.63 9.38
C TYR A 527 52.99 24.54 9.02
N LYS A 528 52.46 23.87 10.04
CA LYS A 528 51.51 22.73 9.95
C LYS A 528 51.95 21.59 9.02
N ASN A 529 53.26 21.39 8.84
CA ASN A 529 53.85 20.43 7.88
C ASN A 529 53.33 20.58 6.43
N ILE A 530 52.85 21.77 6.05
CA ILE A 530 52.26 22.00 4.74
C ILE A 530 53.30 21.71 3.64
N SER A 531 52.97 20.74 2.79
CA SER A 531 53.81 20.25 1.69
C SER A 531 53.24 20.62 0.32
N HIS A 532 51.95 20.93 0.23
CA HIS A 532 51.26 21.23 -1.02
C HIS A 532 50.10 22.20 -0.80
N VAL A 533 49.73 22.93 -1.86
CA VAL A 533 48.60 23.88 -1.86
C VAL A 533 47.94 23.90 -3.24
N GLU A 534 46.62 24.05 -3.27
CA GLU A 534 45.84 24.17 -4.50
C GLU A 534 44.63 25.10 -4.31
N MET A 535 43.90 25.38 -5.40
CA MET A 535 42.67 26.17 -5.36
C MET A 535 41.46 25.30 -5.72
N TYR A 536 40.41 25.32 -4.90
CA TYR A 536 39.10 24.82 -5.29
C TYR A 536 38.50 25.77 -6.33
N VAL A 537 38.09 25.28 -7.49
CA VAL A 537 37.63 26.11 -8.62
C VAL A 537 36.14 25.97 -8.92
N GLY A 538 35.42 25.19 -8.12
CA GLY A 538 33.98 24.97 -8.22
C GLY A 538 33.60 23.66 -8.90
N ASN A 539 32.32 23.30 -8.83
CA ASN A 539 31.74 22.07 -9.39
C ASN A 539 32.51 20.80 -8.97
N GLY A 540 32.91 20.74 -7.70
CA GLY A 540 33.65 19.61 -7.11
C GLY A 540 35.12 19.49 -7.51
N LYS A 541 35.72 20.48 -8.17
CA LYS A 541 37.07 20.40 -8.73
C LYS A 541 38.07 21.39 -8.11
N SER A 542 39.34 21.01 -8.17
CA SER A 542 40.51 21.83 -7.83
C SER A 542 41.42 22.02 -9.05
N VAL A 543 42.24 23.08 -9.03
CA VAL A 543 43.41 23.22 -9.90
C VAL A 543 44.69 23.26 -9.06
N SER A 544 45.69 22.48 -9.49
CA SER A 544 46.99 22.36 -8.83
C SER A 544 48.12 22.30 -9.85
N ALA A 545 49.29 22.86 -9.52
CA ALA A 545 50.55 22.54 -10.20
C ALA A 545 51.19 21.31 -9.54
N SER A 546 51.13 20.17 -10.23
CA SER A 546 51.53 18.86 -9.72
C SER A 546 52.91 18.45 -10.24
N SER A 547 53.80 18.04 -9.32
CA SER A 547 55.13 17.53 -9.64
C SER A 547 55.07 16.18 -10.35
N SER A 548 54.26 15.24 -9.87
CA SER A 548 54.13 13.89 -10.44
C SER A 548 53.52 13.89 -11.85
N HIS A 549 52.64 14.84 -12.15
CA HIS A 549 52.09 15.03 -13.51
C HIS A 549 52.95 16.01 -14.34
N ASN A 550 54.01 16.57 -13.75
CA ASN A 550 54.89 17.59 -14.31
C ASN A 550 54.17 18.80 -14.97
N ARG A 551 52.95 19.16 -14.54
CA ARG A 551 52.12 20.20 -15.17
C ARG A 551 51.04 20.75 -14.23
N VAL A 552 50.34 21.79 -14.68
CA VAL A 552 49.09 22.24 -14.05
C VAL A 552 47.95 21.31 -14.46
N ILE A 553 47.19 20.80 -13.49
CA ILE A 553 46.08 19.86 -13.66
C ILE A 553 44.78 20.40 -13.05
N HIS A 554 43.64 20.06 -13.65
CA HIS A 554 42.29 20.40 -13.19
C HIS A 554 41.52 19.10 -12.97
N TYR A 555 41.24 18.77 -11.71
CA TYR A 555 40.83 17.43 -11.29
C TYR A 555 39.85 17.47 -10.11
N ALA A 556 39.28 16.32 -9.71
CA ALA A 556 38.35 16.26 -8.58
C ALA A 556 39.05 16.57 -7.26
N TYR A 557 38.43 17.42 -6.43
CA TYR A 557 38.94 17.78 -5.10
C TYR A 557 39.09 16.55 -4.19
N LYS A 558 40.13 16.53 -3.34
CA LYS A 558 40.38 15.48 -2.36
C LYS A 558 40.43 16.06 -0.94
N SER A 559 39.66 15.50 -0.02
CA SER A 559 39.64 15.93 1.39
C SER A 559 40.73 15.28 2.26
N SER A 560 41.37 14.21 1.80
CA SER A 560 42.45 13.51 2.50
C SER A 560 43.70 14.38 2.64
N SER A 561 44.38 14.25 3.79
CA SER A 561 45.60 15.01 4.14
C SER A 561 45.48 16.54 4.16
N VAL A 562 44.27 17.11 4.02
CA VAL A 562 44.01 18.56 4.14
C VAL A 562 44.11 18.99 5.61
N VAL A 563 45.10 19.83 5.92
CA VAL A 563 45.36 20.34 7.28
C VAL A 563 44.71 21.70 7.55
N MET A 564 44.30 22.43 6.51
CA MET A 564 43.54 23.68 6.61
C MET A 564 43.01 24.13 5.24
N ILE A 565 41.93 24.91 5.26
CA ILE A 565 41.37 25.58 4.08
C ILE A 565 41.13 27.05 4.43
N ALA A 566 41.54 27.95 3.53
CA ALA A 566 41.40 29.39 3.67
C ALA A 566 40.55 29.99 2.54
N ARG A 567 39.88 31.10 2.81
CA ARG A 567 39.17 31.93 1.83
C ARG A 567 39.87 33.30 1.80
N PRO A 568 40.86 33.53 0.91
CA PRO A 568 41.73 34.70 1.01
C PRO A 568 41.00 36.04 0.83
N THR A 569 39.86 36.03 0.12
CA THR A 569 38.98 37.20 -0.08
C THR A 569 37.75 37.19 0.84
N LYS A 570 37.83 36.54 2.01
CA LYS A 570 36.83 36.65 3.08
C LYS A 570 36.97 37.99 3.77
#